data_AF-A0AAN1M551-F1
#
_entry.id   AF-A0AAN1M551-F1
#
_cell.length_a   1.000
_cell.length_b   1.000
_cell.length_c   1.000
_cell.angle_alpha   90.00
_cell.angle_beta   90.00
_cell.angle_gamma   90.00
#
_symmetry.space_group_name_H-M   'P 1'
#
loop_
_entity.id
_entity.type
_entity.pdbx_description
1 polymer ?
#
loop_
_entity_poly.entity_id
_entity_poly.type
_entity_poly.pdbx_seq_one_letter_code
_entity_poly.pdbx_strand_id
1 'polypeptide(L)'
;MTTCAKASRSEDEFIRRVRREGFSIDPRLRKGTVKDSFTDPGQVVGYRITWHSTDGWMERFNAFELGDDMRLKRLRDDWADDARSRSLAVQEWRAAMENRPPFLDDGRERHPENLSTHDMERLVSEAFAIAANLNSAADDDEYRAAMREGLHTFDMLRERYGLT
;
A
#
# COMPACT_ATOMS: atom_id res chain seq x y z
N MET A 1 3.28 -8.03 -2.15
CA MET A 1 2.04 -8.09 -2.96
C MET A 1 1.06 -9.16 -2.50
N THR A 2 1.44 -10.44 -2.50
CA THR A 2 0.56 -11.54 -2.05
C THR A 2 0.10 -11.37 -0.60
N THR A 3 0.96 -10.82 0.27
CA THR A 3 0.59 -10.52 1.67
C THR A 3 -0.46 -9.41 1.79
N CYS A 4 -0.35 -8.34 0.99
CA CYS A 4 -1.35 -7.25 0.96
C CYS A 4 -2.71 -7.78 0.51
N ALA A 5 -2.74 -8.60 -0.55
CA ALA A 5 -3.96 -9.20 -1.07
C ALA A 5 -4.63 -10.10 -0.03
N LYS A 6 -3.88 -11.01 0.60
CA LYS A 6 -4.38 -11.93 1.63
C LYS A 6 -4.85 -11.23 2.91
N ALA A 7 -4.23 -10.12 3.29
CA ALA A 7 -4.60 -9.37 4.49
C ALA A 7 -5.83 -8.45 4.29
N SER A 8 -6.17 -8.16 3.04
CA SER A 8 -7.29 -7.27 2.68
C SER A 8 -8.62 -7.99 2.79
N ARG A 9 -9.64 -7.30 3.32
CA ARG A 9 -11.03 -7.81 3.34
C ARG A 9 -11.89 -7.25 2.22
N SER A 10 -11.42 -6.21 1.54
CA SER A 10 -12.11 -5.54 0.45
C SER A 10 -11.13 -4.98 -0.58
N GLU A 11 -11.64 -4.67 -1.77
CA GLU A 11 -10.84 -4.15 -2.87
C GLU A 11 -10.25 -2.76 -2.57
N ASP A 12 -11.00 -1.90 -1.88
CA ASP A 12 -10.50 -0.59 -1.45
C ASP A 12 -9.33 -0.70 -0.45
N GLU A 13 -9.42 -1.64 0.48
CA GLU A 13 -8.35 -1.92 1.44
C GLU A 13 -7.09 -2.45 0.73
N PHE A 14 -7.26 -3.32 -0.27
CA PHE A 14 -6.14 -3.80 -1.08
C PHE A 14 -5.41 -2.66 -1.78
N ILE A 15 -6.14 -1.75 -2.42
CA ILE A 15 -5.54 -0.58 -3.09
C ILE A 15 -4.74 0.24 -2.08
N ARG A 16 -5.31 0.55 -0.92
CA ARG A 16 -4.61 1.34 0.12
C ARG A 16 -3.37 0.62 0.65
N ARG A 17 -3.44 -0.69 0.92
CA ARG A 17 -2.28 -1.47 1.37
C ARG A 17 -1.16 -1.50 0.33
N VAL A 18 -1.48 -1.70 -0.95
CA VAL A 18 -0.47 -1.66 -2.03
C VAL A 18 0.20 -0.29 -2.11
N ARG A 19 -0.60 0.78 -2.01
CA ARG A 19 -0.08 2.15 -2.04
C ARG A 19 0.76 2.50 -0.82
N ARG A 20 0.41 1.97 0.35
CA ARG A 20 1.17 2.13 1.60
C ARG A 20 2.56 1.51 1.52
N GLU A 21 2.71 0.43 0.75
CA GLU A 21 4.02 -0.18 0.47
C GLU A 21 4.88 0.62 -0.53
N GLY A 22 4.39 1.78 -1.00
CA GLY A 22 5.13 2.66 -1.90
C GLY A 22 4.94 2.33 -3.38
N PHE A 23 4.06 1.39 -3.72
CA PHE A 23 3.73 1.08 -5.10
C PHE A 23 2.64 2.00 -5.65
N SER A 24 2.74 2.38 -6.92
CA SER A 24 1.59 2.90 -7.66
C SER A 24 0.75 1.74 -8.19
N ILE A 25 -0.57 1.86 -8.14
CA ILE A 25 -1.49 0.85 -8.69
C ILE A 25 -2.49 1.52 -9.64
N ASP A 26 -2.47 1.11 -10.89
CA ASP A 26 -3.34 1.65 -11.94
C ASP A 26 -4.41 0.61 -12.33
N PRO A 27 -5.70 0.99 -12.41
CA PRO A 27 -6.73 0.10 -12.90
C PRO A 27 -6.63 -0.06 -14.42
N ARG A 28 -6.89 -1.27 -14.89
CA ARG A 28 -7.23 -1.55 -16.29
C ARG A 28 -8.73 -1.50 -16.43
N LEU A 29 -9.24 -0.45 -17.07
CA LEU A 29 -10.68 -0.28 -17.30
C LEU A 29 -11.18 -1.15 -18.44
N ARG A 30 -12.44 -1.59 -18.34
CA ARG A 30 -13.18 -2.26 -19.40
C ARG A 30 -13.27 -1.34 -20.62
N LYS A 31 -13.18 -1.91 -21.82
CA LYS A 31 -13.34 -1.16 -23.08
C LYS A 31 -14.63 -0.33 -23.05
N GLY A 32 -14.53 0.96 -23.38
CA GLY A 32 -15.64 1.91 -23.37
C GLY A 32 -15.91 2.60 -22.03
N THR A 33 -15.26 2.18 -20.93
CA THR A 33 -15.26 2.96 -19.69
C THR A 33 -14.14 4.00 -19.75
N VAL A 34 -14.48 5.25 -19.46
CA VAL A 34 -13.52 6.34 -19.27
C VAL A 34 -13.52 6.76 -17.81
N LYS A 35 -12.47 7.47 -17.40
CA LYS A 35 -12.24 7.87 -16.02
C LYS A 35 -13.46 8.56 -15.37
N ASP A 36 -14.15 9.42 -16.12
CA ASP A 36 -15.31 10.18 -15.61
C ASP A 36 -16.60 9.35 -15.53
N SER A 37 -16.70 8.24 -16.28
CA SER A 37 -17.85 7.33 -16.29
C SER A 37 -17.64 6.09 -15.41
N PHE A 38 -16.56 6.08 -14.63
CA PHE A 38 -16.20 4.99 -13.72
C PHE A 38 -16.98 5.08 -12.41
N THR A 39 -18.08 4.35 -12.28
CA THR A 39 -18.99 4.37 -11.13
C THR A 39 -19.12 3.02 -10.43
N ASP A 40 -18.52 1.98 -10.99
CA ASP A 40 -18.63 0.61 -10.51
C ASP A 40 -17.27 -0.12 -10.55
N PRO A 41 -16.83 -0.77 -9.46
CA PRO A 41 -15.53 -1.44 -9.44
C PRO A 41 -15.44 -2.57 -10.48
N GLY A 42 -16.56 -3.18 -10.89
CA GLY A 42 -16.62 -4.19 -11.96
C GLY A 42 -16.26 -3.67 -13.36
N GLN A 43 -16.14 -2.35 -13.53
CA GLN A 43 -15.54 -1.74 -14.71
C GLN A 43 -14.00 -1.87 -14.73
N VAL A 44 -13.37 -2.14 -13.58
CA VAL A 44 -11.95 -2.51 -13.51
C VAL A 44 -11.82 -4.01 -13.78
N VAL A 45 -11.10 -4.36 -14.85
CA VAL A 45 -10.91 -5.75 -15.31
C VAL A 45 -9.54 -6.32 -14.94
N GLY A 46 -8.66 -5.49 -14.39
CA GLY A 46 -7.33 -5.86 -13.92
C GLY A 46 -6.59 -4.64 -13.40
N TYR A 47 -5.33 -4.79 -13.06
CA TYR A 47 -4.51 -3.69 -12.57
C TYR A 47 -3.05 -3.88 -12.98
N ARG A 48 -2.30 -2.78 -12.92
CA ARG A 48 -0.85 -2.72 -13.11
C ARG A 48 -0.22 -2.08 -11.88
N ILE A 49 0.91 -2.60 -11.45
CA ILE A 49 1.70 -2.09 -10.35
C ILE A 49 2.98 -1.49 -10.90
N THR A 50 3.32 -0.31 -10.40
CA THR A 50 4.61 0.32 -10.67
C THR A 50 5.38 0.44 -9.37
N TRP A 51 6.56 -0.17 -9.34
CA TRP A 51 7.54 0.06 -8.30
C TRP A 51 8.45 1.21 -8.70
N HIS A 52 8.77 2.08 -7.75
CA HIS A 52 9.73 3.16 -7.92
C HIS A 52 10.88 2.91 -6.94
N SER A 53 12.07 2.77 -7.48
CA SER A 53 13.30 2.68 -6.70
C SER A 53 13.76 4.08 -6.28
N THR A 54 14.50 4.16 -5.19
CA THR A 54 15.05 5.41 -4.64
C THR A 54 16.01 6.11 -5.60
N ASP A 55 16.65 5.35 -6.50
CA ASP A 55 17.57 5.83 -7.54
C ASP A 55 16.88 6.20 -8.87
N GLY A 56 15.53 6.22 -8.89
CA GLY A 56 14.74 6.68 -10.03
C GLY A 56 14.38 5.60 -11.05
N TRP A 57 14.81 4.35 -10.84
CA TRP A 57 14.36 3.24 -11.66
C TRP A 57 12.89 2.90 -11.41
N MET A 58 12.19 2.51 -12.48
CA MET A 58 10.80 2.09 -12.40
C MET A 58 10.62 0.72 -13.03
N GLU A 59 9.92 -0.15 -12.32
CA GLU A 59 9.54 -1.47 -12.82
C GLU A 59 8.01 -1.62 -12.83
N ARG A 60 7.48 -2.23 -13.89
CA ARG A 60 6.03 -2.34 -14.11
C ARG A 60 5.64 -3.80 -14.25
N PHE A 61 4.64 -4.19 -13.48
CA PHE A 61 4.09 -5.55 -13.49
C PHE A 61 2.58 -5.49 -13.68
N ASN A 62 2.07 -6.30 -14.59
CA ASN A 62 0.65 -6.58 -14.70
C ASN A 62 0.27 -7.65 -13.67
N ALA A 63 -0.98 -7.62 -13.21
CA ALA A 63 -1.47 -8.62 -12.25
C ALA A 63 -1.24 -10.08 -12.67
N PHE A 64 -1.32 -10.39 -13.97
CA PHE A 64 -1.12 -11.76 -14.48
C PHE A 64 0.34 -12.23 -14.43
N GLU A 65 1.30 -11.30 -14.33
CA GLU A 65 2.72 -11.62 -14.19
C GLU A 65 3.08 -11.96 -12.74
N LEU A 66 2.22 -11.59 -11.79
CA LEU A 66 2.38 -11.84 -10.35
C LEU A 66 1.83 -13.21 -9.88
N GLY A 67 1.06 -13.90 -10.73
CA GLY A 67 0.40 -15.17 -10.40
C GLY A 67 -1.09 -15.19 -10.75
N ASP A 68 -1.68 -16.39 -10.86
CA ASP A 68 -3.12 -16.55 -11.14
C ASP A 68 -4.00 -16.08 -9.97
N ASP A 69 -3.52 -16.28 -8.74
CA ASP A 69 -4.13 -15.83 -7.49
C ASP A 69 -4.15 -14.30 -7.39
N MET A 70 -3.19 -13.62 -8.02
CA MET A 70 -3.12 -12.16 -8.03
C MET A 70 -4.05 -11.50 -9.06
N ARG A 71 -4.76 -12.27 -9.89
CA ARG A 71 -5.74 -11.69 -10.82
C ARG A 71 -6.89 -11.05 -10.05
N LEU A 72 -7.25 -9.82 -10.42
CA LEU A 72 -8.33 -9.07 -9.76
C LEU A 72 -9.65 -9.85 -9.66
N LYS A 73 -9.98 -10.64 -10.68
CA LYS A 73 -11.16 -11.52 -10.64
C LYS A 73 -11.09 -12.52 -9.48
N ARG A 74 -9.95 -13.17 -9.27
CA ARG A 74 -9.77 -14.17 -8.20
C ARG A 74 -9.74 -13.53 -6.82
N LEU A 75 -9.07 -12.40 -6.69
CA LEU A 75 -9.04 -11.66 -5.42
C LEU A 75 -10.43 -11.23 -4.95
N ARG A 76 -11.29 -10.81 -5.89
CA ARG A 76 -12.68 -10.45 -5.59
C ARG A 76 -13.54 -11.60 -5.08
N ASP A 77 -13.17 -12.85 -5.36
CA ASP A 77 -13.92 -14.01 -4.87
C ASP A 77 -13.85 -14.11 -3.33
N ASP A 78 -12.80 -13.56 -2.71
CA ASP A 78 -12.54 -13.61 -1.25
C ASP A 78 -12.88 -12.29 -0.53
N TRP A 79 -13.26 -11.24 -1.25
CA TRP A 79 -13.46 -9.90 -0.70
C TRP A 79 -14.94 -9.54 -0.55
N ALA A 80 -15.23 -8.62 0.37
CA ALA A 80 -16.56 -8.06 0.52
C ALA A 80 -17.00 -7.31 -0.75
N ASP A 81 -18.22 -7.60 -1.22
CA ASP A 81 -18.87 -6.97 -2.40
C ASP A 81 -20.17 -6.24 -2.02
N ASP A 82 -20.30 -5.79 -0.77
CA ASP A 82 -21.44 -4.96 -0.36
C ASP A 82 -21.34 -3.54 -0.95
N ALA A 83 -22.45 -2.81 -0.93
CA ALA A 83 -22.56 -1.49 -1.55
C ALA A 83 -21.53 -0.47 -1.02
N ARG A 84 -21.15 -0.56 0.26
CA ARG A 84 -20.15 0.33 0.85
C ARG A 84 -18.76 0.00 0.32
N SER A 85 -18.35 -1.28 0.36
CA SER A 85 -17.06 -1.72 -0.18
C SER A 85 -16.89 -1.40 -1.66
N ARG A 86 -17.94 -1.59 -2.46
CA ARG A 86 -17.92 -1.22 -3.89
C ARG A 86 -17.74 0.28 -4.11
N SER A 87 -18.46 1.10 -3.34
CA SER A 87 -18.36 2.56 -3.41
C SER A 87 -16.97 3.06 -3.03
N LEU A 88 -16.40 2.51 -1.96
CA LEU A 88 -15.03 2.84 -1.53
C LEU A 88 -14.00 2.42 -2.58
N ALA A 89 -14.16 1.24 -3.19
CA ALA A 89 -13.23 0.75 -4.22
C ALA A 89 -13.18 1.69 -5.42
N VAL A 90 -14.33 2.22 -5.86
CA VAL A 90 -14.39 3.23 -6.93
C VAL A 90 -13.62 4.49 -6.54
N GLN A 91 -13.79 4.97 -5.32
CA GLN A 91 -13.11 6.19 -4.86
C GLN A 91 -11.61 5.99 -4.74
N GLU A 92 -11.16 4.85 -4.23
CA GLU A 92 -9.73 4.53 -4.14
C GLU A 92 -9.09 4.34 -5.51
N TRP A 93 -9.76 3.66 -6.44
CA TRP A 93 -9.26 3.56 -7.81
C TRP A 93 -9.13 4.93 -8.49
N ARG A 94 -10.09 5.84 -8.27
CA ARG A 94 -10.00 7.21 -8.77
C ARG A 94 -8.84 7.97 -8.15
N ALA A 95 -8.65 7.85 -6.84
CA ALA A 95 -7.52 8.46 -6.15
C ALA A 95 -6.19 7.92 -6.69
N ALA A 96 -6.09 6.60 -6.88
CA ALA A 96 -4.90 5.94 -7.41
C ALA A 96 -4.58 6.38 -8.85
N MET A 97 -5.57 6.39 -9.75
CA MET A 97 -5.42 6.88 -11.14
C MET A 97 -4.95 8.33 -11.22
N GLU A 98 -5.33 9.15 -10.25
CA GLU A 98 -4.98 10.58 -10.19
C GLU A 98 -3.74 10.86 -9.36
N ASN A 99 -3.11 9.81 -8.83
CA ASN A 99 -2.02 9.90 -7.86
C ASN A 99 -2.34 10.85 -6.68
N ARG A 100 -3.62 10.93 -6.29
CA ARG A 100 -4.09 11.67 -5.11
C ARG A 100 -3.94 10.82 -3.85
N PRO A 101 -3.85 11.43 -2.65
CA PRO A 101 -3.91 10.69 -1.39
C PRO A 101 -5.07 9.68 -1.36
N PRO A 102 -4.95 8.56 -0.62
CA PRO A 102 -6.04 7.61 -0.41
C PRO A 102 -7.35 8.33 -0.07
N PHE A 103 -8.47 7.81 -0.58
CA PHE A 103 -9.76 8.44 -0.33
C PHE A 103 -10.16 8.32 1.15
N LEU A 104 -9.98 7.12 1.72
CA LEU A 104 -10.16 6.87 3.14
C LEU A 104 -8.82 6.97 3.85
N ASP A 105 -8.68 7.94 4.74
CA ASP A 105 -7.45 8.18 5.50
C ASP A 105 -7.30 7.16 6.65
N ASP A 106 -8.36 6.92 7.43
CA ASP A 106 -8.36 6.00 8.58
C ASP A 106 -9.03 4.66 8.23
N GLY A 107 -8.44 3.93 7.29
CA GLY A 107 -8.89 2.60 6.90
C GLY A 107 -8.48 1.51 7.91
N ARG A 108 -9.24 0.41 7.95
CA ARG A 108 -9.00 -0.75 8.83
C ARG A 108 -7.52 -1.17 8.85
N GLU A 109 -6.86 -1.14 7.70
CA GLU A 109 -5.47 -1.54 7.55
C GLU A 109 -4.47 -0.74 8.37
N ARG A 110 -4.83 0.45 8.87
CA ARG A 110 -4.01 1.29 9.76
C ARG A 110 -4.22 0.98 11.24
N HIS A 111 -5.21 0.18 11.61
CA HIS A 111 -5.42 -0.14 13.01
C HIS A 111 -4.48 -1.30 13.43
N PRO A 112 -3.83 -1.21 14.62
CA PRO A 112 -2.86 -2.19 15.08
C PRO A 112 -3.32 -3.65 15.01
N GLU A 113 -4.59 -3.92 15.33
CA GLU A 113 -5.18 -5.27 15.31
C GLU A 113 -5.38 -5.85 13.90
N ASN A 114 -5.18 -5.04 12.86
CA ASN A 114 -5.33 -5.41 11.46
C ASN A 114 -4.03 -5.30 10.66
N LEU A 115 -2.89 -5.09 11.34
CA LEU A 115 -1.58 -5.18 10.73
C LEU A 115 -1.32 -6.60 10.23
N SER A 116 -0.84 -6.70 8.99
CA SER A 116 -0.44 -7.96 8.40
C SER A 116 0.93 -8.39 8.91
N THR A 117 1.29 -9.67 8.71
CA THR A 117 2.65 -10.16 9.03
C THR A 117 3.73 -9.33 8.34
N HIS A 118 3.51 -8.93 7.08
CA HIS A 118 4.43 -8.07 6.34
C HIS A 118 4.55 -6.67 6.97
N ASP A 119 3.43 -6.10 7.44
CA ASP A 119 3.48 -4.80 8.14
C ASP A 119 4.34 -4.91 9.43
N MET A 120 4.18 -6.00 10.18
CA MET A 120 4.96 -6.27 11.38
C MET A 120 6.44 -6.52 11.08
N GLU A 121 6.75 -7.32 10.04
CA GLU A 121 8.11 -7.55 9.59
C GLU A 121 8.81 -6.25 9.19
N ARG A 122 8.08 -5.35 8.51
CA ARG A 122 8.60 -4.04 8.14
C ARG A 122 8.87 -3.17 9.36
N LEU A 123 7.93 -3.07 10.30
CA LEU A 123 8.12 -2.32 11.55
C LEU A 123 9.34 -2.81 12.33
N VAL A 124 9.48 -4.13 12.46
CA VAL A 124 10.60 -4.76 13.16
C VAL A 124 11.92 -4.49 12.43
N SER A 125 11.95 -4.64 11.10
CA SER A 125 13.16 -4.41 10.30
C SER A 125 13.66 -2.97 10.42
N GLU A 126 12.76 -1.98 10.35
CA GLU A 126 13.11 -0.57 10.48
C GLU A 126 13.61 -0.25 11.91
N ALA A 127 12.98 -0.83 12.95
CA ALA A 127 13.44 -0.67 14.32
C ALA A 127 14.87 -1.22 14.53
N PHE A 128 15.17 -2.39 13.95
CA PHE A 128 16.53 -2.94 13.99
C PHE A 128 17.53 -2.11 13.18
N ALA A 129 17.13 -1.56 12.03
CA ALA A 129 17.99 -0.67 11.24
C ALA A 129 18.35 0.59 12.03
N ILE A 130 17.38 1.20 12.72
CA ILE A 130 17.63 2.35 13.61
C ILE A 130 18.61 1.98 14.73
N ALA A 131 18.39 0.84 15.40
CA ALA A 131 19.26 0.39 16.48
C ALA A 131 20.70 0.11 15.99
N ALA A 132 20.83 -0.49 14.80
CA ALA A 132 22.13 -0.76 14.18
C ALA A 132 22.86 0.55 13.85
N ASN A 133 22.18 1.52 13.25
CA ASN A 133 22.76 2.82 12.91
C ASN A 133 23.24 3.59 14.15
N LEU A 134 22.46 3.56 15.24
CA LEU A 134 22.85 4.14 16.53
C LEU A 134 24.10 3.46 17.10
N ASN A 135 24.17 2.13 17.00
CA ASN A 135 25.29 1.35 17.52
C ASN A 135 26.57 1.49 16.67
N SER A 136 26.47 1.90 15.41
CA SER A 136 27.61 2.10 14.52
C SER A 136 28.23 3.50 14.58
N ALA A 137 27.62 4.44 15.29
CA ALA A 137 28.12 5.81 15.38
C ALA A 137 29.52 5.85 16.01
N ALA A 138 30.48 6.50 15.34
CA ALA A 138 31.86 6.58 15.79
C ALA A 138 32.08 7.67 16.84
N ASP A 139 31.23 8.70 16.85
CA ASP A 139 31.29 9.83 17.77
C ASP A 139 29.92 10.40 18.13
N ASP A 140 29.92 11.40 19.03
CA ASP A 140 28.71 12.03 19.55
C ASP A 140 27.90 12.77 18.48
N ASP A 141 28.54 13.31 17.44
CA ASP A 141 27.86 14.05 16.38
C ASP A 141 27.16 13.08 15.41
N GLU A 142 27.82 11.98 15.04
CA GLU A 142 27.22 10.88 14.30
C GLU A 142 26.06 10.24 15.08
N TYR A 143 26.22 10.03 16.39
CA TYR A 143 25.15 9.50 17.23
C TYR A 143 23.93 10.42 17.24
N ARG A 144 24.13 11.74 17.38
CA ARG A 144 23.03 12.73 17.33
C ARG A 144 22.38 12.82 15.95
N ALA A 145 23.12 12.60 14.88
CA ALA A 145 22.57 12.53 13.52
C ALA A 145 21.70 11.28 13.36
N ALA A 146 22.23 10.10 13.72
CA ALA A 146 21.51 8.83 13.69
C ALA A 146 20.25 8.85 14.58
N MET A 147 20.31 9.50 15.75
CA MET A 147 19.16 9.66 16.63
C MET A 147 18.06 10.53 16.01
N ARG A 148 18.41 11.65 15.36
CA ARG A 148 17.43 12.50 14.66
C ARG A 148 16.78 11.76 13.50
N GLU A 149 17.57 11.03 12.70
CA GLU A 149 17.06 10.23 11.61
C GLU A 149 16.17 9.09 12.12
N GLY A 150 16.59 8.39 13.16
CA GLY A 150 15.81 7.32 13.79
C GLY A 150 14.47 7.80 14.33
N LEU A 151 14.44 8.95 15.02
CA LEU A 151 13.19 9.58 15.47
C LEU A 151 12.28 9.96 14.30
N HIS A 152 12.85 10.52 13.23
CA HIS A 152 12.07 10.86 12.03
C HIS A 152 11.45 9.62 11.37
N THR A 153 12.22 8.54 11.23
CA THR A 153 11.73 7.26 10.68
C THR A 153 10.66 6.67 11.58
N PHE A 154 10.84 6.72 12.90
CA PHE A 154 9.83 6.24 13.85
C PHE A 154 8.51 7.02 13.74
N ASP A 155 8.57 8.35 13.70
CA ASP A 155 7.38 9.20 13.52
C ASP A 155 6.65 8.91 12.21
N MET A 156 7.40 8.75 11.11
CA MET A 156 6.84 8.37 9.81
C MET A 156 6.16 7.00 9.86
N LEU A 157 6.75 6.01 10.52
CA LEU A 157 6.15 4.67 10.68
C LEU A 157 4.89 4.75 11.53
N ARG A 158 4.93 5.51 12.62
CA ARG A 158 3.79 5.73 13.51
C ARG A 158 2.60 6.31 12.75
N GLU A 159 2.84 7.34 11.95
CA GLU A 159 1.83 7.92 11.06
C GLU A 159 1.34 6.89 10.03
N ARG A 160 2.25 6.24 9.30
CA ARG A 160 1.91 5.26 8.25
C ARG A 160 1.04 4.11 8.76
N TYR A 161 1.26 3.65 9.99
CA TYR A 161 0.61 2.49 10.58
C TYR A 161 -0.39 2.83 11.69
N GLY A 162 -0.78 4.09 11.85
CA GLY A 162 -1.82 4.49 12.82
C GLY A 162 -1.53 4.09 14.26
N LEU A 163 -0.26 3.97 14.62
CA LEU A 163 0.16 3.63 15.98
C LEU A 163 0.06 4.90 16.83
N THR A 164 -0.62 4.87 17.98
CA THR A 164 -0.74 6.03 18.89
C THR A 164 -0.23 5.68 20.28
#